data_AF-A0A318LE18-F1
#
_entry.id   AF-A0A318LE18-F1
#
_cell.length_a   1.000
_cell.length_b   1.000
_cell.length_c   1.000
_cell.angle_alpha   90.00
_cell.angle_beta   90.00
_cell.angle_gamma   90.00
#
_symmetry.space_group_name_H-M   'P 1'
#
loop_
_entity.id
_entity.type
_entity.pdbx_description
1 polymer ?
#
loop_
_entity_poly.entity_id
_entity_poly.type
_entity_poly.pdbx_seq_one_letter_code
_entity_poly.pdbx_strand_id
1 'polypeptide(L)' 'MIRRDRELLARLSAVNTHLGEAVVELLHRQDGGQLPADGLRLLGKHLQELTTDLIARADELDAIESEPRVPRLH' A
#
# COMPACT_ATOMS: atom_id res chain seq x y z
N MET A 1 0.69 -11.82 -14.44
CA MET A 1 0.65 -11.31 -13.05
C MET A 1 1.04 -12.43 -12.11
N ILE A 2 2.14 -12.28 -11.37
CA ILE A 2 2.61 -13.32 -10.46
C ILE A 2 1.79 -13.31 -9.16
N ARG A 3 1.97 -14.32 -8.31
CA ARG A 3 1.25 -14.46 -7.03
C ARG A 3 1.39 -13.21 -6.16
N ARG A 4 2.61 -12.69 -6.01
CA ARG A 4 2.91 -11.50 -5.20
C ARG A 4 2.15 -10.25 -5.66
N ASP A 5 2.08 -10.00 -6.96
CA ASP A 5 1.32 -8.86 -7.51
C ASP A 5 -0.18 -8.97 -7.18
N ARG A 6 -0.75 -10.19 -7.25
CA ARG A 6 -2.15 -10.44 -6.87
C ARG A 6 -2.40 -10.16 -5.39
N GLU A 7 -1.48 -10.56 -4.53
CA GLU A 7 -1.55 -10.32 -3.08
C GLU A 7 -1.47 -8.82 -2.76
N LEU A 8 -0.60 -8.07 -3.45
CA LEU A 8 -0.52 -6.61 -3.32
C LEU A 8 -1.82 -5.93 -3.74
N LEU A 9 -2.38 -6.31 -4.90
CA LEU A 9 -3.65 -5.75 -5.36
C LEU A 9 -4.84 -6.14 -4.47
N ALA A 10 -4.84 -7.34 -3.91
CA ALA A 10 -5.86 -7.76 -2.94
C ALA A 10 -5.79 -6.92 -1.65
N ARG A 11 -4.58 -6.65 -1.14
CA ARG A 11 -4.39 -5.74 0.01
C ARG A 11 -4.82 -4.31 -0.30
N LEU A 12 -4.48 -3.79 -1.48
CA LEU A 12 -4.93 -2.48 -1.93
C LEU A 12 -6.46 -2.41 -2.03
N SER A 13 -7.10 -3.44 -2.58
CA SER A 13 -8.55 -3.55 -2.64
C SER A 13 -9.17 -3.55 -1.25
N ALA A 14 -8.61 -4.31 -0.30
CA ALA A 14 -9.10 -4.35 1.07
C ALA A 14 -9.01 -2.98 1.75
N VAL A 15 -7.89 -2.26 1.59
CA VAL A 15 -7.77 -0.88 2.09
C VAL A 15 -8.81 0.02 1.44
N ASN A 16 -8.98 -0.03 0.12
CA ASN A 16 -9.96 0.80 -0.58
C ASN A 16 -11.40 0.51 -0.12
N THR A 17 -11.73 -0.74 0.19
CA THR A 17 -13.03 -1.14 0.71
C THR A 17 -13.29 -0.59 2.12
N HIS A 18 -12.29 -0.61 3.01
CA HIS A 18 -12.48 -0.27 4.43
C HIS A 18 -12.06 1.16 4.81
N LEU A 19 -11.37 1.90 3.93
CA LEU A 19 -10.85 3.23 4.24
C LEU A 19 -11.97 4.22 4.60
N GLY A 20 -13.09 4.17 3.87
CA GLY A 20 -14.24 5.03 4.15
C GLY A 20 -14.81 4.79 5.54
N GLU A 21 -14.97 3.52 5.94
CA GLU A 21 -15.44 3.14 7.27
C GLU A 21 -14.50 3.65 8.37
N ALA A 22 -13.19 3.46 8.19
CA ALA A 22 -12.18 3.93 9.13
C ALA A 22 -12.19 5.47 9.29
N VAL A 23 -12.35 6.22 8.19
CA VAL A 23 -12.45 7.69 8.23
C VAL A 23 -13.71 8.13 8.97
N VAL A 24 -14.85 7.48 8.70
CA VAL A 24 -16.10 7.77 9.40
C VAL A 24 -15.97 7.49 10.90
N GLU A 25 -15.32 6.40 11.29
CA GLU A 25 -15.09 6.07 12.70
C GLU A 25 -14.18 7.10 13.40
N LEU A 26 -13.14 7.59 12.72
CA LEU A 26 -12.29 8.67 13.24
C LEU A 26 -13.07 9.98 13.45
N LEU A 27 -14.01 10.29 12.55
CA LEU A 27 -14.89 11.45 12.70
C LEU A 27 -15.84 11.30 13.89
N HIS A 28 -16.41 10.11 14.10
CA HIS A 28 -17.31 9.85 15.23
C HIS A 28 -16.59 9.91 16.59
N ARG A 29 -15.29 9.63 16.62
CA ARG A 29 -14.44 9.66 17.82
C ARG A 29 -13.79 11.01 18.08
N GLN A 30 -14.23 12.07 17.38
CA GLN A 30 -13.74 13.41 17.65
C GLN A 30 -14.09 13.86 19.07
N ASP A 31 -13.17 14.59 19.68
CA ASP A 31 -13.38 15.25 20.97
C ASP A 31 -13.03 16.74 20.83
N GLY A 32 -13.98 17.62 21.15
CA GLY A 32 -13.81 19.07 20.98
C GLY A 32 -13.47 19.50 19.53
N GLY A 33 -13.89 18.72 18.52
CA GLY A 33 -13.55 18.96 17.11
C GLY A 33 -12.15 18.49 16.69
N GLN A 34 -11.41 17.83 17.58
CA GLN A 34 -10.09 17.26 17.31
C GLN A 34 -10.21 15.77 16.99
N LEU A 35 -9.43 15.29 16.02
CA LEU A 35 -9.35 13.87 15.67
C LEU A 35 -8.48 13.11 16.68
N PRO A 36 -8.82 11.84 16.99
CA PRO A 36 -8.02 11.04 17.91
C PRO A 36 -6.64 10.73 17.32
N ALA A 37 -5.58 11.22 17.98
CA ALA A 37 -4.21 11.08 17.49
C ALA A 37 -3.79 9.62 17.30
N ASP A 38 -4.20 8.71 18.18
CA ASP A 38 -3.86 7.29 18.07
C ASP A 38 -4.50 6.63 16.85
N GLY A 39 -5.74 7.02 16.53
CA GLY A 39 -6.43 6.56 15.32
C GLY A 39 -5.74 7.04 14.05
N LEU A 40 -5.31 8.31 14.02
CA LEU A 40 -4.53 8.86 12.90
C LEU A 40 -3.18 8.14 12.72
N ARG A 41 -2.46 7.87 13.83
CA ARG A 41 -1.20 7.13 13.78
C ARG A 41 -1.41 5.72 13.25
N LEU A 42 -2.44 5.02 13.71
CA LEU A 42 -2.73 3.65 13.28
C LEU A 42 -3.05 3.60 11.78
N LEU A 43 -3.95 4.47 11.30
CA LEU A 43 -4.29 4.56 9.88
C LEU A 43 -3.05 4.91 9.04
N GLY A 44 -2.26 5.89 9.49
CA GLY A 44 -1.03 6.29 8.81
C GLY A 44 -0.02 5.15 8.69
N LYS A 45 0.18 4.35 9.73
CA LYS A 45 1.07 3.18 9.69
C LYS A 45 0.62 2.14 8.66
N HIS A 46 -0.67 1.80 8.62
CA HIS A 46 -1.19 0.84 7.64
C HIS A 46 -1.03 1.33 6.19
N LEU A 47 -1.28 2.61 5.94
CA LEU A 47 -1.08 3.21 4.62
C LEU A 47 0.40 3.25 4.24
N GLN A 48 1.28 3.56 5.20
CA GLN A 48 2.73 3.57 4.99
C GLN A 48 3.24 2.18 4.60
N GLU A 49 2.86 1.12 5.33
CA GLU A 49 3.25 -0.26 5.03
C GLU A 49 2.85 -0.67 3.61
N LEU A 50 1.59 -0.44 3.22
CA LEU A 50 1.12 -0.75 1.86
C LEU A 50 1.88 0.06 0.79
N THR A 51 2.13 1.34 1.05
CA THR A 51 2.87 2.21 0.11
C THR A 51 4.30 1.74 -0.06
N THR A 52 4.99 1.38 1.02
CA THR A 52 6.34 0.81 0.99
C THR A 52 6.37 -0.47 0.14
N ASP A 53 5.41 -1.37 0.32
CA ASP A 53 5.36 -2.62 -0.43
C ASP A 53 5.11 -2.41 -1.93
N LEU A 54 4.28 -1.41 -2.29
CA LEU A 54 4.02 -1.03 -3.68
C LEU A 54 5.28 -0.46 -4.36
N ILE A 55 5.97 0.46 -3.68
CA ILE A 55 7.20 1.08 -4.19
C ILE A 55 8.28 0.01 -4.36
N ALA A 56 8.52 -0.82 -3.33
CA ALA A 56 9.50 -1.88 -3.40
C ALA A 56 9.22 -2.84 -4.57
N ARG A 57 7.95 -3.13 -4.86
CA ARG A 57 7.60 -3.97 -6.01
C ARG A 57 7.86 -3.28 -7.35
N ALA A 58 7.64 -1.97 -7.44
CA ALA A 58 7.97 -1.19 -8.64
C ALA A 58 9.49 -1.18 -8.87
N ASP A 59 10.29 -0.92 -7.83
CA ASP A 59 11.75 -0.92 -7.90
C ASP A 59 12.29 -2.29 -8.37
N GLU A 60 11.71 -3.39 -7.90
CA GLU A 60 12.04 -4.75 -8.36
C GLU A 60 11.75 -4.94 -9.86
N LEU A 61 10.67 -4.37 -10.39
CA LEU A 61 10.32 -4.48 -11.80
C LEU A 61 11.28 -3.65 -12.66
N ASP A 62 11.58 -2.43 -12.25
CA ASP A 62 12.52 -1.53 -12.94
C ASP A 62 13.94 -2.14 -12.99
N ALA A 63 14.35 -2.83 -11.94
CA ALA A 63 15.64 -3.53 -11.88
C ALA A 63 15.73 -4.68 -12.90
N ILE A 64 14.64 -5.41 -13.13
CA ILE A 64 14.59 -6.49 -14.12
C ILE A 64 14.65 -5.94 -15.55
N GLU A 65 13.99 -4.81 -15.81
CA GLU A 65 14.00 -4.17 -17.13
C GLU A 65 15.38 -3.57 -17.48
N SER A 66 16.18 -3.23 -16.47
CA SER A 66 17.51 -2.63 -16.63
C SER A 66 18.64 -3.65 -16.86
N GLU A 67 18.39 -4.96 -16.76
CA GLU A 67 19.42 -5.97 -17.05
C GLU A 67 19.71 -6.07 -18.56
N PRO A 68 20.99 -5.97 -19.00
CA PRO A 68 21.33 -6.10 -20.41
C PRO A 68 21.00 -7.51 -20.91
N ARG A 69 20.10 -7.59 -21.90
CA ARG A 69 19.74 -8.84 -22.57
C ARG A 69 20.95 -9.37 -23.35
N VAL A 70 21.79 -10.19 -22.70
CA VAL A 70 22.92 -10.84 -23.36
C VAL A 70 22.37 -11.73 -24.49
N PRO A 71 22.71 -11.49 -25.76
CA PRO A 71 22.22 -12.33 -26.84
C PRO A 71 22.78 -13.74 -26.67
N ARG A 72 21.90 -14.73 -26.53
CA ARG A 72 22.29 -16.15 -26.61
C ARG A 72 22.68 -16.43 -28.06
N LEU A 73 23.97 -16.49 -28.31
CA LEU A 73 24.52 -17.00 -29.57
C LEU A 73 24.20 -18.50 -29.62
N HIS A 74 23.36 -18.89 -30.58
CA HIS A 74 23.15 -20.27 -31.02
C HIS A 74 24.16 -20.60 -32.13
#